data_AF-A0A1V6I0U6-F1
#
_entry.id   AF-A0A1V6I0U6-F1
#
_cell.length_a   1.000
_cell.length_b   1.000
_cell.length_c   1.000
_cell.angle_alpha   90.00
_cell.angle_beta   90.00
_cell.angle_gamma   90.00
#
_symmetry.space_group_name_H-M   'P 1'
#
loop_
_entity.id
_entity.type
_entity.pdbx_description
1 polymer ?
#
loop_
_entity_poly.entity_id
_entity_poly.type
_entity_poly.pdbx_seq_one_letter_code
_entity_poly.pdbx_strand_id
1 'polypeptide(L)'
;MKKSGYANKYKLEFESFEEYFRNIKAFGNNENFKDFCSIIYNLEDDEIQKYYGITEQQAKKLISDLDNFLTSQILYLGNLESKLEFMFSEDTSLMIASKFYDYPTNYCPGYEFNMKLNKSKAIKYFEPIGLREELLVDKIIWQIDTSQKYLNKSQLIAYQIINENNWERPIYFSSFLDKENYFGLESYLYLEGLAYRLFPIKTEFTTNDLVNVNSYKMYDNFINKFKWGKLNYIDESIENILFLLRADYTKLSRGLFLAQAYDAAEQVISHCIKVIPNKKVNFDYYTVGLVHSYYRLRKFPEASILTLMIAENVEKELEFYNSLSVELKSGLTQSYIKPKQTLEELMILAKQYEKSENTETYKKLKQIYDKTINLK
;
A
#
# COMPACT_ATOMS: atom_id res chain seq x y z
N MET A 1 40.03 -5.17 -26.98
CA MET A 1 40.84 -6.39 -26.74
C MET A 1 40.82 -7.41 -27.90
N LYS A 2 39.68 -7.95 -28.36
CA LYS A 2 39.69 -8.89 -29.51
C LYS A 2 40.29 -8.29 -30.80
N LYS A 3 40.01 -7.00 -31.06
CA LYS A 3 40.54 -6.28 -32.23
C LYS A 3 41.99 -5.79 -32.09
N SER A 4 42.54 -5.74 -30.88
CA SER A 4 43.92 -5.28 -30.63
C SER A 4 44.97 -6.39 -30.71
N GLY A 5 44.55 -7.62 -31.06
CA GLY A 5 45.44 -8.79 -31.10
C GLY A 5 45.81 -9.34 -29.72
N TYR A 6 45.40 -8.68 -28.64
CA TYR A 6 45.67 -9.10 -27.26
C TYR A 6 45.11 -10.50 -26.97
N ALA A 7 43.88 -10.77 -27.40
CA ALA A 7 43.24 -12.09 -27.25
C ALA A 7 44.00 -13.22 -27.95
N ASN A 8 44.76 -12.89 -29.01
CA ASN A 8 45.58 -13.87 -29.74
C ASN A 8 46.97 -14.03 -29.09
N LYS A 9 47.53 -12.95 -28.54
CA LYS A 9 48.86 -12.93 -27.93
C LYS A 9 48.87 -13.47 -26.48
N TYR A 10 47.79 -13.25 -25.75
CA TYR A 10 47.63 -13.58 -24.33
C TYR A 10 46.32 -14.32 -24.09
N LYS A 11 46.15 -15.45 -24.78
CA LYS A 11 44.87 -16.16 -24.86
C LYS A 11 44.32 -16.60 -23.50
N LEU A 12 45.13 -17.23 -22.66
CA LEU A 12 44.70 -17.73 -21.33
C LEU A 12 44.35 -16.58 -20.38
N GLU A 13 45.15 -15.51 -20.36
CA GLU A 13 44.88 -14.30 -19.57
C GLU A 13 43.60 -13.61 -20.04
N PHE A 14 43.39 -13.54 -21.36
CA PHE A 14 42.18 -12.98 -21.95
C PHE A 14 40.93 -13.82 -21.65
N GLU A 15 41.01 -15.15 -21.73
CA GLU A 15 39.91 -16.06 -21.39
C GLU A 15 39.55 -15.96 -19.90
N SER A 16 40.56 -15.96 -19.01
CA SER A 16 40.35 -15.76 -17.57
C SER A 16 39.74 -14.40 -17.26
N PHE A 17 40.19 -13.33 -17.95
CA PHE A 17 39.62 -12.00 -17.82
C PHE A 17 38.17 -11.96 -18.33
N GLU A 18 37.87 -12.55 -19.48
CA GLU A 18 36.51 -12.60 -20.04
C GLU A 18 35.55 -13.36 -19.11
N GLU A 19 35.97 -14.50 -18.55
CA GLU A 19 35.17 -15.29 -17.62
C GLU A 19 34.94 -14.58 -16.28
N TYR A 20 35.97 -13.91 -15.76
CA TYR A 20 35.90 -13.13 -14.53
C TYR A 20 34.89 -11.98 -14.65
N PHE A 21 35.01 -11.15 -15.69
CA PHE A 21 34.18 -9.95 -15.86
C PHE A 21 32.76 -10.25 -16.40
N ARG A 22 32.53 -11.39 -17.08
CA ARG A 22 31.17 -11.80 -17.52
C ARG A 22 30.18 -12.04 -16.38
N ASN A 23 30.69 -12.44 -15.21
CA ASN A 23 29.87 -12.90 -14.09
C ASN A 23 29.75 -11.86 -12.97
N ILE A 24 30.33 -10.67 -13.15
CA ILE A 24 30.24 -9.60 -12.16
C ILE A 24 28.81 -9.10 -12.09
N LYS A 25 28.25 -9.13 -10.88
CA LYS A 25 26.99 -8.45 -10.60
C LYS A 25 27.29 -6.95 -10.52
N ALA A 26 26.63 -6.17 -11.36
CA ALA A 26 26.73 -4.71 -11.36
C ALA A 26 25.99 -4.13 -10.14
N PHE A 27 26.73 -3.95 -9.04
CA PHE A 27 26.27 -3.31 -7.81
C PHE A 27 27.40 -2.44 -7.24
N GLY A 28 27.02 -1.29 -6.68
CA GLY A 28 27.96 -0.24 -6.25
C GLY A 28 28.95 -0.66 -5.16
N ASN A 29 28.65 -1.70 -4.37
CA ASN A 29 29.56 -2.22 -3.33
C ASN A 29 30.43 -3.41 -3.80
N ASN A 30 30.35 -3.84 -5.07
CA ASN A 30 31.17 -4.94 -5.57
C ASN A 30 32.56 -4.40 -5.93
N GLU A 31 33.60 -4.79 -5.20
CA GLU A 31 34.98 -4.39 -5.51
C GLU A 31 35.33 -4.69 -6.97
N ASN A 32 34.94 -5.87 -7.48
CA ASN A 32 35.22 -6.26 -8.87
C ASN A 32 34.47 -5.38 -9.89
N PHE A 33 33.27 -4.91 -9.55
CA PHE A 33 32.53 -3.99 -10.41
C PHE A 33 33.13 -2.59 -10.37
N LYS A 34 33.59 -2.12 -9.20
CA LYS A 34 34.31 -0.85 -9.08
C LYS A 34 35.59 -0.89 -9.90
N ASP A 35 36.37 -1.96 -9.80
CA ASP A 35 37.58 -2.16 -10.59
C ASP A 35 37.28 -2.16 -12.09
N PHE A 36 36.21 -2.84 -12.50
CA PHE A 36 35.75 -2.81 -13.89
C PHE A 36 35.45 -1.39 -14.37
N CYS A 37 34.67 -0.62 -13.59
CA CYS A 37 34.36 0.77 -13.90
C CYS A 37 35.63 1.62 -14.01
N SER A 38 36.55 1.49 -13.06
CA SER A 38 37.83 2.21 -13.06
C SER A 38 38.67 1.90 -14.31
N ILE A 39 38.73 0.64 -14.76
CA ILE A 39 39.42 0.27 -16.00
C ILE A 39 38.84 1.01 -17.21
N ILE A 40 37.52 1.12 -17.29
CA ILE A 40 36.85 1.79 -18.41
C ILE A 40 37.03 3.30 -18.34
N TYR A 41 36.90 3.92 -17.17
CA TYR A 41 37.11 5.37 -17.00
C TYR A 41 38.57 5.78 -17.26
N ASN A 42 39.54 4.93 -16.93
CA ASN A 42 40.95 5.18 -17.24
C ASN A 42 41.25 5.20 -18.75
N LEU A 43 40.32 4.79 -19.63
CA LEU A 43 40.47 4.94 -21.07
C LEU A 43 40.42 6.40 -21.54
N GLU A 44 40.12 7.36 -20.67
CA GLU A 44 40.31 8.80 -20.96
C GLU A 44 41.77 9.16 -21.19
N ASP A 45 42.71 8.38 -20.66
CA ASP A 45 44.15 8.60 -20.81
C ASP A 45 44.69 8.05 -22.16
N ASP A 46 45.35 8.92 -22.94
CA ASP A 46 45.91 8.60 -24.25
C ASP A 46 47.00 7.51 -24.22
N GLU A 47 47.78 7.40 -23.14
CA GLU A 47 48.78 6.35 -22.98
C GLU A 47 48.12 4.99 -22.79
N ILE A 48 47.03 4.96 -22.01
CA ILE A 48 46.24 3.76 -21.77
C ILE A 48 45.52 3.31 -23.06
N GLN A 49 44.98 4.26 -23.83
CA GLN A 49 44.40 3.98 -25.14
C GLN A 49 45.42 3.30 -26.08
N LYS A 50 46.64 3.84 -26.15
CA LYS A 50 47.74 3.26 -26.94
C LYS A 50 48.13 1.87 -26.45
N TYR A 51 48.25 1.67 -25.13
CA TYR A 51 48.61 0.40 -24.53
C TYR A 51 47.63 -0.72 -24.92
N TYR A 52 46.32 -0.43 -24.87
CA TYR A 52 45.29 -1.40 -25.21
C TYR A 52 44.97 -1.48 -26.72
N GLY A 53 45.54 -0.58 -27.54
CA GLY A 53 45.28 -0.49 -28.97
C GLY A 53 43.84 -0.11 -29.30
N ILE A 54 43.29 0.85 -28.54
CA ILE A 54 41.91 1.35 -28.67
C ILE A 54 41.97 2.78 -29.21
N THR A 55 41.07 3.17 -30.12
CA THR A 55 41.02 4.56 -30.60
C THR A 55 40.27 5.47 -29.63
N GLU A 56 40.56 6.78 -29.64
CA GLU A 56 39.84 7.78 -28.82
C GLU A 56 38.31 7.66 -28.97
N GLN A 57 37.83 7.44 -30.20
CA GLN A 57 36.39 7.27 -30.47
C GLN A 57 35.81 6.00 -29.84
N GLN A 58 36.60 4.92 -29.78
CA GLN A 58 36.20 3.68 -29.11
C GLN A 58 36.22 3.82 -27.59
N ALA A 59 37.22 4.53 -27.04
CA ALA A 59 37.31 4.84 -25.62
C ALA A 59 36.11 5.69 -25.16
N LYS A 60 35.82 6.81 -25.84
CA LYS A 60 34.64 7.65 -25.55
C LYS A 60 33.34 6.87 -25.64
N LYS A 61 33.21 5.96 -26.61
CA LYS A 61 32.03 5.10 -26.72
C LYS A 61 31.90 4.16 -25.52
N LEU A 62 32.99 3.50 -25.09
CA LEU A 62 32.96 2.59 -23.95
C LEU A 62 32.59 3.32 -22.65
N ILE A 63 33.13 4.51 -22.44
CA ILE A 63 32.80 5.37 -21.30
C ILE A 63 31.32 5.76 -21.34
N SER A 64 30.83 6.25 -22.50
CA SER A 64 29.42 6.60 -22.66
C SER A 64 28.47 5.40 -22.50
N ASP A 65 28.85 4.23 -23.02
CA ASP A 65 28.07 2.99 -22.86
C ASP A 65 28.01 2.58 -21.37
N LEU A 66 29.11 2.75 -20.62
CA LEU A 66 29.14 2.53 -19.17
C LEU A 66 28.28 3.54 -18.42
N ASP A 67 28.38 4.83 -18.72
CA ASP A 67 27.56 5.87 -18.08
C ASP A 67 26.07 5.67 -18.36
N ASN A 68 25.72 5.29 -19.59
CA ASN A 68 24.34 4.95 -19.96
C ASN A 68 23.88 3.70 -19.23
N PHE A 69 24.73 2.68 -19.08
CA PHE A 69 24.44 1.49 -18.30
C PHE A 69 24.20 1.83 -16.83
N LEU A 70 25.09 2.59 -16.19
CA LEU A 70 24.96 3.03 -14.81
C LEU A 70 23.71 3.89 -14.60
N THR A 71 23.42 4.81 -15.52
CA THR A 71 22.18 5.61 -15.52
C THR A 71 20.94 4.73 -15.67
N SER A 72 21.01 3.72 -16.54
CA SER A 72 19.92 2.75 -16.72
C SER A 72 19.77 1.84 -15.51
N GLN A 73 20.84 1.58 -14.75
CA GLN A 73 20.77 0.87 -13.47
C GLN A 73 20.03 1.68 -12.39
N ILE A 74 20.09 3.01 -12.44
CA ILE A 74 19.31 3.88 -11.54
C ILE A 74 17.79 3.73 -11.82
N LEU A 75 17.43 3.56 -13.09
CA LEU A 75 16.07 3.27 -13.53
C LEU A 75 15.71 1.77 -13.44
N TYR A 76 16.67 0.91 -13.10
CA TYR A 76 16.46 -0.52 -13.02
C TYR A 76 15.77 -0.86 -11.72
N LEU A 77 14.87 -1.84 -11.82
CA LEU A 77 14.15 -2.43 -10.71
C LEU A 77 15.16 -3.17 -9.81
N GLY A 78 15.80 -2.43 -8.92
CA GLY A 78 16.90 -2.94 -8.11
C GLY A 78 16.40 -3.76 -6.93
N ASN A 79 17.17 -4.78 -6.58
CA ASN A 79 16.89 -5.61 -5.42
C ASN A 79 16.99 -4.76 -4.14
N LEU A 80 16.04 -4.94 -3.22
CA LEU A 80 15.97 -4.18 -1.98
C LEU A 80 17.28 -4.23 -1.18
N GLU A 81 17.86 -5.42 -1.02
CA GLU A 81 19.12 -5.67 -0.31
C GLU A 81 20.24 -4.80 -0.88
N SER A 82 20.50 -4.90 -2.19
CA SER A 82 21.56 -4.13 -2.85
C SER A 82 21.33 -2.62 -2.79
N LYS A 83 20.08 -2.17 -2.82
CA LYS A 83 19.75 -0.74 -2.67
C LYS A 83 19.99 -0.27 -1.23
N LEU A 84 19.65 -1.07 -0.22
CA LEU A 84 19.92 -0.75 1.18
C LEU A 84 21.42 -0.73 1.45
N GLU A 85 22.17 -1.72 0.98
CA GLU A 85 23.64 -1.74 1.06
C GLU A 85 24.27 -0.48 0.45
N PHE A 86 23.75 -0.02 -0.70
CA PHE A 86 24.19 1.23 -1.31
C PHE A 86 23.86 2.45 -0.44
N MET A 87 22.60 2.55 0.01
CA MET A 87 22.12 3.70 0.79
C MET A 87 22.73 3.78 2.19
N PHE A 88 23.15 2.66 2.77
CA PHE A 88 23.82 2.59 4.07
C PHE A 88 25.35 2.55 3.98
N SER A 89 25.92 2.60 2.77
CA SER A 89 27.37 2.59 2.61
C SER A 89 28.01 3.84 3.22
N GLU A 90 29.10 3.65 3.96
CA GLU A 90 29.96 4.73 4.46
C GLU A 90 31.01 5.14 3.42
N ASP A 91 31.06 4.48 2.26
CA ASP A 91 31.96 4.83 1.17
C ASP A 91 31.57 6.17 0.55
N THR A 92 32.42 7.18 0.76
CA THR A 92 32.20 8.55 0.28
C THR A 92 32.18 8.64 -1.25
N SER A 93 32.76 7.67 -1.97
CA SER A 93 32.70 7.60 -3.44
C SER A 93 31.31 7.27 -3.98
N LEU A 94 30.43 6.72 -3.14
CA LEU A 94 29.04 6.40 -3.49
C LEU A 94 28.05 7.49 -3.07
N MET A 95 28.53 8.56 -2.43
CA MET A 95 27.72 9.67 -1.94
C MET A 95 27.72 10.84 -2.94
N ILE A 96 26.69 11.68 -2.87
CA ILE A 96 26.58 12.89 -3.71
C ILE A 96 26.82 14.16 -2.88
N ALA A 97 27.34 15.20 -3.52
CA ALA A 97 27.46 16.51 -2.89
C ALA A 97 26.07 17.02 -2.47
N SER A 98 25.95 17.40 -1.20
CA SER A 98 24.70 17.95 -0.67
C SER A 98 24.59 19.45 -0.95
N LYS A 99 23.37 19.92 -1.20
CA LYS A 99 23.05 21.36 -1.20
C LYS A 99 22.71 21.89 0.19
N PHE A 100 22.51 20.99 1.16
CA PHE A 100 22.02 21.33 2.51
C PHE A 100 23.09 21.16 3.59
N TYR A 101 24.15 20.40 3.30
CA TYR A 101 25.21 20.07 4.25
C TYR A 101 26.58 20.24 3.62
N ASP A 102 27.59 20.53 4.46
CA ASP A 102 28.99 20.70 4.04
C ASP A 102 29.73 19.37 3.86
N TYR A 103 29.01 18.25 3.86
CA TYR A 103 29.53 16.90 3.66
C TYR A 103 28.68 16.15 2.63
N PRO A 104 29.27 15.19 1.89
CA PRO A 104 28.52 14.37 0.94
C PRO A 104 27.48 13.51 1.65
N THR A 105 26.36 13.27 0.99
CA THR A 105 25.22 12.53 1.55
C THR A 105 24.85 11.33 0.70
N ASN A 106 24.40 10.25 1.34
CA ASN A 106 23.78 9.12 0.64
C ASN A 106 22.53 9.57 -0.14
N TYR A 107 22.24 8.85 -1.22
CA TYR A 107 21.04 9.05 -2.02
C TYR A 107 20.41 7.71 -2.38
N CYS A 108 19.13 7.73 -2.73
CA CYS A 108 18.44 6.55 -3.22
C CYS A 108 18.70 6.39 -4.73
N PRO A 109 19.30 5.28 -5.20
CA PRO A 109 19.62 5.07 -6.61
C PRO A 109 18.38 4.70 -7.44
N GLY A 110 17.16 4.92 -6.96
CA GLY A 110 15.91 4.70 -7.70
C GLY A 110 14.77 4.24 -6.80
N TYR A 111 13.53 4.61 -7.14
CA TYR A 111 12.37 4.48 -6.25
C TYR A 111 11.48 3.25 -6.50
N GLU A 112 11.88 2.39 -7.44
CA GLU A 112 11.27 1.08 -7.66
C GLU A 112 12.11 -0.03 -7.02
N PHE A 113 11.47 -0.90 -6.25
CA PHE A 113 12.14 -1.94 -5.47
C PHE A 113 11.60 -3.30 -5.83
N ASN A 114 12.44 -4.32 -5.74
CA ASN A 114 11.98 -5.70 -5.64
C ASN A 114 12.66 -6.50 -4.55
N MET A 115 11.94 -7.49 -4.04
CA MET A 115 12.47 -8.48 -3.12
C MET A 115 12.05 -9.86 -3.60
N LYS A 116 13.01 -10.77 -3.78
CA LYS A 116 12.71 -12.17 -4.13
C LYS A 116 11.99 -12.84 -2.98
N LEU A 117 10.96 -13.62 -3.31
CA LEU A 117 10.24 -14.40 -2.32
C LEU A 117 10.98 -15.70 -2.04
N ASN A 118 11.31 -15.98 -0.78
CA ASN A 118 11.65 -17.32 -0.34
C ASN A 118 10.38 -18.14 -0.10
N LYS A 119 9.82 -18.74 -1.18
CA LYS A 119 8.55 -19.48 -1.14
C LYS A 119 8.52 -20.55 -0.03
N SER A 120 9.63 -21.28 0.15
CA SER A 120 9.73 -22.36 1.16
C SER A 120 9.55 -21.88 2.61
N LYS A 121 10.05 -20.68 2.93
CA LYS A 121 9.85 -20.05 4.25
C LYS A 121 8.48 -19.40 4.36
N ALA A 122 8.07 -18.73 3.29
CA ALA A 122 6.85 -17.95 3.26
C ALA A 122 5.59 -18.85 3.47
N ILE A 123 5.52 -20.00 2.79
CA ILE A 123 4.40 -20.96 2.86
C ILE A 123 4.07 -21.39 4.30
N LYS A 124 5.09 -21.56 5.16
CA LYS A 124 4.89 -21.96 6.56
C LYS A 124 4.05 -20.97 7.38
N TYR A 125 4.02 -19.70 6.98
CA TYR A 125 3.24 -18.67 7.63
C TYR A 125 1.88 -18.41 6.96
N PHE A 126 1.56 -19.18 5.92
CA PHE A 126 0.34 -19.04 5.11
C PHE A 126 -0.73 -20.08 5.44
N GLU A 127 -0.42 -21.13 6.22
CA GLU A 127 -1.43 -22.03 6.79
C GLU A 127 -2.07 -21.38 8.04
N PRO A 128 -3.42 -21.30 8.19
CA PRO A 128 -4.49 -22.06 7.52
C PRO A 128 -5.56 -21.15 6.88
N ILE A 129 -5.19 -20.27 5.93
CA ILE A 129 -6.10 -19.23 5.42
C ILE A 129 -6.85 -19.65 4.13
N GLY A 130 -6.57 -20.83 3.57
CA GLY A 130 -7.15 -21.25 2.28
C GLY A 130 -6.69 -20.39 1.10
N LEU A 131 -5.62 -19.61 1.29
CA LEU A 131 -4.97 -18.88 0.21
C LEU A 131 -4.25 -19.88 -0.70
N ARG A 132 -4.58 -19.84 -1.98
CA ARG A 132 -3.96 -20.70 -2.99
C ARG A 132 -2.49 -20.30 -3.14
N GLU A 133 -1.58 -21.25 -2.95
CA GLU A 133 -0.14 -21.05 -3.18
C GLU A 133 0.16 -20.47 -4.57
N GLU A 134 -0.72 -20.76 -5.54
CA GLU A 134 -0.73 -20.21 -6.90
C GLU A 134 -0.73 -18.68 -6.95
N LEU A 135 -1.24 -18.01 -5.92
CA LEU A 135 -1.30 -16.56 -5.84
C LEU A 135 0.01 -15.92 -5.35
N LEU A 136 0.95 -16.73 -4.84
CA LEU A 136 2.24 -16.23 -4.36
C LEU A 136 3.10 -15.74 -5.53
N VAL A 137 3.50 -14.48 -5.45
CA VAL A 137 4.40 -13.88 -6.44
C VAL A 137 5.83 -14.40 -6.27
N ASP A 138 6.60 -14.53 -7.35
CA ASP A 138 8.03 -14.86 -7.25
C ASP A 138 8.85 -13.72 -6.64
N LYS A 139 8.38 -12.48 -6.80
CA LYS A 139 9.00 -11.26 -6.30
C LYS A 139 7.93 -10.28 -5.88
N ILE A 140 8.12 -9.66 -4.72
CA ILE A 140 7.39 -8.44 -4.38
C ILE A 140 8.04 -7.29 -5.14
N ILE A 141 7.23 -6.52 -5.85
CA ILE A 141 7.64 -5.33 -6.61
C ILE A 141 6.77 -4.17 -6.16
N TRP A 142 7.39 -3.08 -5.74
CA TRP A 142 6.69 -1.86 -5.33
C TRP A 142 7.46 -0.60 -5.73
N GLN A 143 6.76 0.52 -5.68
CA GLN A 143 7.31 1.83 -5.97
C GLN A 143 6.90 2.81 -4.88
N ILE A 144 7.80 3.72 -4.52
CA ILE A 144 7.52 4.80 -3.57
C ILE A 144 7.08 6.02 -4.36
N ASP A 145 6.10 6.77 -3.83
CA ASP A 145 5.76 8.07 -4.40
C ASP A 145 6.98 9.00 -4.40
N THR A 146 7.36 9.45 -5.60
CA THR A 146 8.54 10.28 -5.86
C THR A 146 8.26 11.77 -5.78
N SER A 147 7.04 12.17 -5.40
CA SER A 147 6.69 13.57 -5.14
C SER A 147 7.68 14.22 -4.17
N GLN A 148 8.13 13.44 -3.18
CA GLN A 148 9.24 13.75 -2.29
C GLN A 148 10.46 12.98 -2.80
N LYS A 149 11.41 13.66 -3.47
CA LYS A 149 12.63 13.06 -4.04
C LYS A 149 13.66 12.61 -2.99
N TYR A 150 13.20 12.06 -1.86
CA TYR A 150 14.04 11.59 -0.76
C TYR A 150 13.34 10.44 -0.02
N LEU A 151 14.13 9.63 0.69
CA LEU A 151 13.64 8.65 1.66
C LEU A 151 13.99 9.09 3.07
N ASN A 152 13.02 9.00 3.97
CA ASN A 152 13.25 9.30 5.38
C ASN A 152 13.82 8.08 6.12
N LYS A 153 14.38 8.31 7.31
CA LYS A 153 15.00 7.23 8.12
C LYS A 153 13.99 6.15 8.50
N SER A 154 12.73 6.51 8.75
CA SER A 154 11.67 5.54 9.10
C SER A 154 11.40 4.55 7.97
N GLN A 155 11.35 5.04 6.72
CA GLN A 155 11.23 4.21 5.52
C GLN A 155 12.42 3.25 5.38
N LEU A 156 13.64 3.78 5.52
CA LEU A 156 14.87 2.97 5.41
C LEU A 156 14.92 1.86 6.48
N ILE A 157 14.55 2.18 7.72
CA ILE A 157 14.49 1.19 8.81
C ILE A 157 13.42 0.13 8.53
N ALA A 158 12.23 0.52 8.07
CA ALA A 158 11.17 -0.42 7.74
C ALA A 158 11.60 -1.39 6.63
N TYR A 159 12.28 -0.88 5.60
CA TYR A 159 12.84 -1.70 4.55
C TYR A 159 13.95 -2.63 5.02
N GLN A 160 14.84 -2.16 5.89
CA GLN A 160 15.85 -3.01 6.50
C GLN A 160 15.20 -4.15 7.31
N ILE A 161 14.16 -3.86 8.10
CA ILE A 161 13.40 -4.89 8.83
C ILE A 161 12.78 -5.91 7.86
N ILE A 162 12.19 -5.45 6.76
CA ILE A 162 11.59 -6.33 5.75
C ILE A 162 12.66 -7.23 5.10
N ASN A 163 13.80 -6.64 4.73
CA ASN A 163 14.91 -7.34 4.08
C ASN A 163 15.49 -8.43 5.00
N GLU A 164 15.85 -8.07 6.23
CA GLU A 164 16.46 -8.98 7.20
C GLU A 164 15.49 -10.05 7.70
N ASN A 165 14.19 -9.75 7.77
CA ASN A 165 13.21 -10.72 8.22
C ASN A 165 13.13 -11.95 7.30
N ASN A 166 13.40 -11.82 5.99
CA ASN A 166 13.43 -12.93 5.03
C ASN A 166 12.24 -13.92 5.16
N TRP A 167 11.05 -13.37 5.42
CA TRP A 167 9.81 -14.14 5.65
C TRP A 167 9.85 -15.13 6.81
N GLU A 168 10.72 -14.89 7.80
CA GLU A 168 10.81 -15.71 9.01
C GLU A 168 9.78 -15.34 10.06
N ARG A 169 9.19 -14.14 9.99
CA ARG A 169 8.07 -13.74 10.84
C ARG A 169 7.06 -12.89 10.05
N PRO A 170 5.77 -12.90 10.42
CA PRO A 170 4.79 -11.96 9.90
C PRO A 170 5.19 -10.50 10.20
N ILE A 171 5.11 -9.63 9.21
CA ILE A 171 5.31 -8.19 9.37
C ILE A 171 3.94 -7.52 9.33
N TYR A 172 3.67 -6.66 10.31
CA TYR A 172 2.42 -5.92 10.41
C TYR A 172 2.66 -4.41 10.43
N PHE A 173 1.74 -3.70 9.80
CA PHE A 173 1.60 -2.26 9.82
C PHE A 173 0.30 -1.91 10.56
N SER A 174 0.29 -0.77 11.25
CA SER A 174 -0.95 -0.26 11.85
C SER A 174 -1.96 0.08 10.74
N SER A 175 -3.24 -0.24 10.93
CA SER A 175 -4.28 0.06 9.93
C SER A 175 -4.74 1.52 9.92
N PHE A 176 -4.27 2.31 10.89
CA PHE A 176 -4.64 3.71 11.10
C PHE A 176 -3.61 4.70 10.56
N LEU A 177 -2.67 4.24 9.73
CA LEU A 177 -1.67 5.10 9.12
C LEU A 177 -2.15 5.67 7.79
N ASP A 178 -1.67 6.87 7.47
CA ASP A 178 -1.83 7.44 6.13
C ASP A 178 -1.04 6.64 5.11
N LYS A 179 -1.46 6.70 3.84
CA LYS A 179 -0.96 5.88 2.75
C LYS A 179 0.57 5.93 2.63
N GLU A 180 1.15 7.10 2.81
CA GLU A 180 2.59 7.37 2.70
C GLU A 180 3.42 6.56 3.71
N ASN A 181 2.81 6.11 4.80
CA ASN A 181 3.44 5.30 5.84
C ASN A 181 3.40 3.79 5.57
N TYR A 182 2.76 3.35 4.48
CA TYR A 182 2.86 1.98 3.98
C TYR A 182 4.00 1.80 2.99
N PHE A 183 4.70 2.88 2.65
CA PHE A 183 5.95 2.85 1.90
C PHE A 183 5.81 2.14 0.54
N GLY A 184 4.69 2.33 -0.17
CA GLY A 184 4.43 1.72 -1.48
C GLY A 184 4.04 0.24 -1.45
N LEU A 185 3.96 -0.37 -0.26
CA LEU A 185 3.66 -1.79 -0.10
C LEU A 185 2.16 -2.10 -0.03
N GLU A 186 1.28 -1.11 -0.22
CA GLU A 186 -0.17 -1.23 -0.04
C GLU A 186 -0.75 -2.42 -0.82
N SER A 187 -0.22 -2.68 -2.03
CA SER A 187 -0.68 -3.78 -2.90
C SER A 187 -0.50 -5.16 -2.28
N TYR A 188 0.35 -5.26 -1.26
CA TYR A 188 0.71 -6.48 -0.57
C TYR A 188 0.21 -6.46 0.89
N LEU A 189 -0.56 -5.45 1.28
CA LEU A 189 -1.14 -5.37 2.62
C LEU A 189 -2.51 -6.06 2.67
N TYR A 190 -2.73 -6.83 3.72
CA TYR A 190 -3.98 -7.53 3.98
C TYR A 190 -4.45 -7.25 5.40
N LEU A 191 -5.68 -6.75 5.56
CA LEU A 191 -6.26 -6.46 6.86
C LEU A 191 -6.55 -7.77 7.62
N GLU A 192 -5.99 -7.89 8.82
CA GLU A 192 -6.21 -9.00 9.75
C GLU A 192 -6.79 -8.50 11.09
N GLY A 193 -7.65 -7.49 11.04
CA GLY A 193 -8.28 -6.90 12.23
C GLY A 193 -7.99 -5.42 12.32
N LEU A 194 -7.11 -5.02 13.24
CA LEU A 194 -6.65 -3.63 13.42
C LEU A 194 -5.21 -3.41 12.92
N ALA A 195 -4.73 -4.32 12.08
CA ALA A 195 -3.39 -4.28 11.54
C ALA A 195 -3.40 -4.87 10.12
N TYR A 196 -2.60 -4.29 9.25
CA TYR A 196 -2.32 -4.80 7.93
C TYR A 196 -1.10 -5.71 7.99
N ARG A 197 -1.26 -6.95 7.56
CA ARG A 197 -0.15 -7.88 7.37
C ARG A 197 0.46 -7.70 6.00
N LEU A 198 1.78 -7.62 5.91
CA LEU A 198 2.50 -7.72 4.64
C LEU A 198 2.46 -9.17 4.15
N PHE A 199 1.94 -9.36 2.94
CA PHE A 199 1.67 -10.65 2.34
C PHE A 199 2.15 -10.66 0.88
N PRO A 200 2.93 -11.66 0.43
CA PRO A 200 3.47 -11.71 -0.93
C PRO A 200 2.42 -12.21 -1.95
N ILE A 201 1.22 -11.64 -1.89
CA ILE A 201 0.17 -11.77 -2.89
C ILE A 201 -0.21 -10.36 -3.30
N LYS A 202 -0.06 -10.06 -4.58
CA LYS A 202 -0.41 -8.74 -5.10
C LYS A 202 -1.93 -8.65 -5.23
N THR A 203 -2.51 -7.60 -4.64
CA THR A 203 -3.91 -7.24 -4.82
C THR A 203 -4.04 -6.35 -6.05
N GLU A 204 -5.00 -6.66 -6.91
CA GLU A 204 -5.44 -5.73 -7.94
C GLU A 204 -6.40 -4.72 -7.32
N PHE A 205 -5.98 -3.46 -7.26
CA PHE A 205 -6.80 -2.39 -6.69
C PHE A 205 -7.89 -1.95 -7.64
N THR A 206 -9.04 -1.59 -7.06
CA THR A 206 -9.95 -0.61 -7.67
C THR A 206 -9.64 0.75 -7.07
N THR A 207 -10.05 1.85 -7.71
CA THR A 207 -9.73 3.23 -7.29
C THR A 207 -10.05 3.56 -5.83
N ASN A 208 -10.94 2.79 -5.19
CA ASN A 208 -11.47 3.09 -3.85
C ASN A 208 -11.03 2.10 -2.75
N ASP A 209 -10.36 0.99 -3.10
CA ASP A 209 -9.93 -0.02 -2.12
C ASP A 209 -8.42 -0.28 -2.27
N LEU A 210 -7.61 0.47 -1.52
CA LEU A 210 -6.14 0.40 -1.57
C LEU A 210 -5.55 -0.76 -0.75
N VAL A 211 -6.37 -1.60 -0.10
CA VAL A 211 -5.88 -2.72 0.71
C VAL A 211 -6.90 -3.86 0.71
N ASN A 212 -6.43 -5.11 0.72
CA ASN A 212 -7.28 -6.30 0.72
C ASN A 212 -7.61 -6.76 2.15
N VAL A 213 -8.55 -7.70 2.31
CA VAL A 213 -8.92 -8.29 3.59
C VAL A 213 -8.61 -9.76 3.61
N ASN A 214 -7.84 -10.21 4.62
CA ASN A 214 -7.75 -11.62 4.93
C ASN A 214 -8.99 -12.03 5.74
N SER A 215 -10.04 -12.42 5.00
CA SER A 215 -11.38 -12.62 5.56
C SER A 215 -11.43 -13.70 6.63
N TYR A 216 -10.69 -14.80 6.46
CA TYR A 216 -10.66 -15.89 7.45
C TYR A 216 -10.03 -15.44 8.77
N LYS A 217 -8.83 -14.86 8.71
CA LYS A 217 -8.09 -14.44 9.90
C LYS A 217 -8.78 -13.27 10.61
N MET A 218 -9.27 -12.30 9.83
CA MET A 218 -9.97 -11.14 10.37
C MET A 218 -11.30 -11.53 11.01
N TYR A 219 -12.05 -12.47 10.43
CA TYR A 219 -13.24 -13.04 11.05
C TYR A 219 -12.94 -13.68 12.40
N ASP A 220 -11.95 -14.58 12.46
CA ASP A 220 -11.54 -15.23 13.72
C ASP A 220 -11.10 -14.20 14.77
N ASN A 221 -10.36 -13.18 14.35
CA ASN A 221 -9.94 -12.11 15.24
C ASN A 221 -11.13 -11.32 15.79
N PHE A 222 -12.05 -10.84 14.95
CA PHE A 222 -13.18 -10.01 15.37
C PHE A 222 -14.21 -10.76 16.21
N ILE A 223 -14.50 -12.01 15.83
CA ILE A 223 -15.62 -12.78 16.39
C ILE A 223 -15.16 -13.63 17.59
N ASN A 224 -13.99 -14.26 17.51
CA ASN A 224 -13.57 -15.24 18.51
C ASN A 224 -12.51 -14.73 19.50
N LYS A 225 -11.64 -13.79 19.09
CA LYS A 225 -10.46 -13.40 19.88
C LYS A 225 -10.56 -12.03 20.53
N PHE A 226 -11.09 -11.04 19.81
CA PHE A 226 -11.18 -9.68 20.30
C PHE A 226 -12.16 -9.59 21.46
N LYS A 227 -11.76 -8.85 22.48
CA LYS A 227 -12.58 -8.61 23.68
C LYS A 227 -13.18 -7.22 23.58
N TRP A 228 -14.50 -7.18 23.39
CA TRP A 228 -15.25 -5.93 23.27
C TRP A 228 -15.63 -5.43 24.66
N GLY A 229 -14.98 -4.34 25.08
CA GLY A 229 -15.25 -3.69 26.36
C GLY A 229 -16.60 -2.97 26.39
N LYS A 230 -16.99 -2.47 27.57
CA LYS A 230 -18.18 -1.62 27.70
C LYS A 230 -17.85 -0.20 27.21
N LEU A 231 -18.62 0.31 26.25
CA LEU A 231 -18.55 1.70 25.78
C LEU A 231 -19.22 2.65 26.81
N ASN A 232 -18.56 2.83 27.96
CA ASN A 232 -19.07 3.65 29.06
C ASN A 232 -18.75 5.14 28.88
N TYR A 233 -17.54 5.44 28.40
CA TYR A 233 -17.09 6.78 28.05
C TYR A 233 -16.61 6.75 26.61
N ILE A 234 -17.10 7.70 25.81
CA ILE A 234 -16.76 7.86 24.40
C ILE A 234 -16.45 9.33 24.24
N ASP A 235 -15.18 9.65 24.03
CA ASP A 235 -14.75 10.95 23.53
C ASP A 235 -14.63 10.90 22.01
N GLU A 236 -14.32 12.04 21.39
CA GLU A 236 -14.16 12.18 19.95
C GLU A 236 -13.08 11.23 19.38
N SER A 237 -12.01 10.96 20.13
CA SER A 237 -10.94 10.08 19.68
C SER A 237 -11.39 8.63 19.62
N ILE A 238 -12.09 8.16 20.66
CA ILE A 238 -12.68 6.82 20.69
C ILE A 238 -13.77 6.70 19.62
N GLU A 239 -14.60 7.72 19.44
CA GLU A 239 -15.65 7.75 18.42
C GLU A 239 -15.06 7.58 17.01
N ASN A 240 -14.00 8.32 16.68
CA ASN A 240 -13.28 8.19 15.40
C ASN A 240 -12.72 6.78 15.18
N ILE A 241 -12.17 6.13 16.22
CA ILE A 241 -11.70 4.74 16.12
C ILE A 241 -12.87 3.78 15.85
N LEU A 242 -14.01 3.99 16.51
CA LEU A 242 -15.20 3.15 16.33
C LEU A 242 -15.81 3.30 14.93
N PHE A 243 -15.76 4.50 14.35
CA PHE A 243 -16.12 4.76 12.96
C PHE A 243 -15.24 3.98 11.97
N LEU A 244 -13.92 4.08 12.12
CA LEU A 244 -12.98 3.34 11.27
C LEU A 244 -13.16 1.83 11.40
N LEU A 245 -13.43 1.36 12.62
CA LEU A 245 -13.71 -0.04 12.86
C LEU A 245 -14.99 -0.52 12.15
N ARG A 246 -16.08 0.28 12.10
CA ARG A 246 -17.28 -0.07 11.30
C ARG A 246 -16.96 -0.21 9.82
N ALA A 247 -16.08 0.65 9.29
CA ALA A 247 -15.62 0.51 7.91
C ALA A 247 -14.84 -0.80 7.72
N ASP A 248 -14.02 -1.21 8.68
CA ASP A 248 -13.32 -2.49 8.65
C ASP A 248 -14.27 -3.71 8.70
N TYR A 249 -15.34 -3.64 9.50
CA TYR A 249 -16.43 -4.63 9.47
C TYR A 249 -17.10 -4.72 8.09
N THR A 250 -17.30 -3.60 7.40
CA THR A 250 -17.81 -3.58 6.02
C THR A 250 -16.86 -4.31 5.07
N LYS A 251 -15.56 -4.00 5.14
CA LYS A 251 -14.55 -4.65 4.29
C LYS A 251 -14.53 -6.16 4.53
N LEU A 252 -14.59 -6.61 5.79
CA LEU A 252 -14.67 -8.02 6.16
C LEU A 252 -15.94 -8.70 5.62
N SER A 253 -17.11 -8.10 5.84
CA SER A 253 -18.39 -8.60 5.33
C SER A 253 -18.36 -8.80 3.81
N ARG A 254 -17.83 -7.82 3.07
CA ARG A 254 -17.64 -7.92 1.63
C ARG A 254 -16.68 -9.05 1.24
N GLY A 255 -15.55 -9.17 1.93
CA GLY A 255 -14.57 -10.23 1.68
C GLY A 255 -15.17 -11.62 1.87
N LEU A 256 -15.92 -11.82 2.96
CA LEU A 256 -16.66 -13.06 3.23
C LEU A 256 -17.74 -13.34 2.19
N PHE A 257 -18.48 -12.32 1.74
CA PHE A 257 -19.46 -12.45 0.66
C PHE A 257 -18.82 -12.91 -0.66
N LEU A 258 -17.68 -12.33 -1.05
CA LEU A 258 -16.94 -12.72 -2.26
C LEU A 258 -16.38 -14.15 -2.14
N ALA A 259 -16.03 -14.56 -0.92
CA ALA A 259 -15.66 -15.95 -0.60
C ALA A 259 -16.87 -16.89 -0.48
N GLN A 260 -18.09 -16.42 -0.76
CA GLN A 260 -19.35 -17.18 -0.66
C GLN A 260 -19.67 -17.67 0.76
N ALA A 261 -19.04 -17.10 1.79
CA ALA A 261 -19.29 -17.40 3.20
C ALA A 261 -20.43 -16.51 3.75
N TYR A 262 -21.64 -16.67 3.20
CA TYR A 262 -22.75 -15.75 3.43
C TYR A 262 -23.21 -15.68 4.90
N ASP A 263 -23.28 -16.81 5.60
CA ASP A 263 -23.68 -16.84 7.01
C ASP A 263 -22.66 -16.10 7.90
N ALA A 264 -21.36 -16.28 7.61
CA ALA A 264 -20.29 -15.58 8.31
C ALA A 264 -20.34 -14.06 8.03
N ALA A 265 -20.63 -13.68 6.78
CA ALA A 265 -20.81 -12.26 6.41
C ALA A 265 -21.97 -11.63 7.19
N GLU A 266 -23.13 -12.29 7.27
CA GLU A 266 -24.29 -11.82 8.05
C GLU A 266 -23.96 -11.70 9.55
N GLN A 267 -23.26 -12.70 10.10
CA GLN A 267 -22.84 -12.69 11.50
C GLN A 267 -21.91 -11.52 11.82
N VAL A 268 -20.98 -11.19 10.91
CA VAL A 268 -20.06 -10.05 11.07
C VAL A 268 -20.82 -8.73 11.12
N ILE A 269 -21.82 -8.54 10.24
CA ILE A 269 -22.64 -7.32 10.25
C ILE A 269 -23.43 -7.22 11.57
N SER A 270 -24.09 -8.31 11.96
CA SER A 270 -24.86 -8.40 13.19
C SER A 270 -24.00 -8.14 14.44
N HIS A 271 -22.77 -8.66 14.43
CA HIS A 271 -21.81 -8.47 15.49
C HIS A 271 -21.38 -6.99 15.60
N CYS A 272 -21.08 -6.32 14.48
CA CYS A 272 -20.76 -4.90 14.44
C CYS A 272 -21.85 -4.04 15.09
N ILE A 273 -23.12 -4.25 14.70
CA ILE A 273 -24.28 -3.53 15.22
C ILE A 273 -24.45 -3.76 16.73
N LYS A 274 -24.14 -4.97 17.21
CA LYS A 274 -24.21 -5.32 18.64
C LYS A 274 -23.10 -4.64 19.45
N VAL A 275 -21.86 -4.65 18.95
CA VAL A 275 -20.69 -4.14 19.70
C VAL A 275 -20.55 -2.61 19.61
N ILE A 276 -20.99 -2.00 18.51
CA ILE A 276 -20.96 -0.55 18.29
C ILE A 276 -22.38 -0.06 17.93
N PRO A 277 -23.34 -0.11 18.87
CA PRO A 277 -24.73 0.18 18.58
C PRO A 277 -25.01 1.68 18.39
N ASN A 278 -26.04 2.00 17.60
CA ASN A 278 -26.49 3.37 17.32
C ASN A 278 -26.63 4.24 18.58
N LYS A 279 -27.17 3.66 19.65
CA LYS A 279 -27.41 4.36 20.94
C LYS A 279 -26.14 4.82 21.65
N LYS A 280 -24.97 4.31 21.25
CA LYS A 280 -23.67 4.63 21.84
C LYS A 280 -22.87 5.51 20.91
N VAL A 281 -22.83 5.15 19.64
CA VAL A 281 -22.22 5.91 18.57
C VAL A 281 -23.21 5.93 17.43
N ASN A 282 -23.61 7.11 16.96
CA ASN A 282 -24.61 7.22 15.91
C ASN A 282 -24.14 6.49 14.64
N PHE A 283 -25.06 5.79 13.99
CA PHE A 283 -24.86 5.27 12.65
C PHE A 283 -24.84 6.41 11.65
N ASP A 284 -23.84 6.38 10.78
CA ASP A 284 -23.42 7.49 9.94
C ASP A 284 -22.91 6.97 8.59
N TYR A 285 -22.17 7.81 7.87
CA TYR A 285 -21.48 7.45 6.63
C TYR A 285 -20.70 6.13 6.70
N TYR A 286 -19.93 5.89 7.78
CA TYR A 286 -19.12 4.66 7.89
C TYR A 286 -19.97 3.40 8.08
N THR A 287 -21.26 3.57 8.38
CA THR A 287 -22.22 2.47 8.57
C THR A 287 -22.91 2.07 7.26
N VAL A 288 -22.92 2.93 6.23
CA VAL A 288 -23.58 2.67 4.94
C VAL A 288 -23.07 1.39 4.27
N GLY A 289 -21.78 1.08 4.43
CA GLY A 289 -21.19 -0.16 3.94
C GLY A 289 -21.86 -1.44 4.46
N LEU A 290 -22.41 -1.39 5.69
CA LEU A 290 -23.18 -2.49 6.27
C LEU A 290 -24.57 -2.62 5.64
N VAL A 291 -25.21 -1.49 5.29
CA VAL A 291 -26.48 -1.49 4.52
C VAL A 291 -26.29 -2.19 3.18
N HIS A 292 -25.24 -1.80 2.45
CA HIS A 292 -24.91 -2.43 1.18
C HIS A 292 -24.63 -3.94 1.34
N SER A 293 -23.97 -4.32 2.44
CA SER A 293 -23.71 -5.72 2.76
C SER A 293 -25.01 -6.52 2.99
N TYR A 294 -25.97 -5.99 3.75
CA TYR A 294 -27.27 -6.64 3.94
C TYR A 294 -28.04 -6.78 2.61
N TYR A 295 -28.03 -5.75 1.76
CA TYR A 295 -28.65 -5.84 0.44
C TYR A 295 -28.02 -6.93 -0.45
N ARG A 296 -26.68 -7.05 -0.45
CA ARG A 296 -25.97 -8.11 -1.18
C ARG A 296 -26.34 -9.51 -0.69
N LEU A 297 -26.55 -9.65 0.61
CA LEU A 297 -27.02 -10.89 1.25
C LEU A 297 -28.54 -11.11 1.12
N ARG A 298 -29.26 -10.22 0.42
CA ARG A 298 -30.72 -10.24 0.25
C ARG A 298 -31.51 -10.14 1.56
N LYS A 299 -30.92 -9.53 2.59
CA LYS A 299 -31.52 -9.22 3.90
C LYS A 299 -32.21 -7.86 3.85
N PHE A 300 -33.26 -7.77 3.03
CA PHE A 300 -33.93 -6.50 2.74
C PHE A 300 -34.54 -5.83 3.98
N PRO A 301 -35.27 -6.54 4.88
CA PRO A 301 -35.81 -5.93 6.08
C PRO A 301 -34.74 -5.30 6.97
N GLU A 302 -33.62 -5.99 7.18
CA GLU A 302 -32.50 -5.55 7.99
C GLU A 302 -31.78 -4.35 7.34
N ALA A 303 -31.60 -4.39 6.02
CA ALA A 303 -31.06 -3.26 5.25
C ALA A 303 -31.95 -2.02 5.36
N SER A 304 -33.26 -2.18 5.23
CA SER A 304 -34.23 -1.08 5.35
C SER A 304 -34.24 -0.47 6.75
N ILE A 305 -34.22 -1.30 7.81
CA ILE A 305 -34.14 -0.81 9.21
C ILE A 305 -32.88 0.02 9.40
N LEU A 306 -31.72 -0.51 9.00
CA LEU A 306 -30.44 0.18 9.16
C LEU A 306 -30.37 1.47 8.33
N THR A 307 -30.93 1.45 7.11
CA THR A 307 -31.05 2.64 6.23
C THR A 307 -31.81 3.76 6.91
N LEU A 308 -32.98 3.46 7.48
CA LEU A 308 -33.80 4.48 8.15
C LEU A 308 -33.12 5.02 9.41
N MET A 309 -32.46 4.17 10.19
CA MET A 309 -31.70 4.63 11.36
C MET A 309 -30.57 5.60 10.98
N ILE A 310 -29.83 5.32 9.91
CA ILE A 310 -28.79 6.24 9.42
C ILE A 310 -29.43 7.55 8.92
N ALA A 311 -30.51 7.45 8.14
CA ALA A 311 -31.17 8.63 7.59
C ALA A 311 -31.72 9.56 8.68
N GLU A 312 -32.35 9.01 9.72
CA GLU A 312 -32.85 9.78 10.87
C GLU A 312 -31.72 10.45 11.68
N ASN A 313 -30.56 9.81 11.81
CA ASN A 313 -29.41 10.43 12.46
C ASN A 313 -28.84 11.58 11.63
N VAL A 314 -28.69 11.35 10.33
CA VAL A 314 -28.18 12.36 9.39
C VAL A 314 -29.12 13.54 9.28
N GLU A 315 -30.45 13.32 9.33
CA GLU A 315 -31.44 14.38 9.37
C GLU A 315 -31.19 15.32 10.57
N LYS A 316 -31.03 14.76 11.77
CA LYS A 316 -30.75 15.53 12.99
C LYS A 316 -29.42 16.28 12.92
N GLU A 317 -28.41 15.65 12.33
CA GLU A 317 -27.09 16.26 12.12
C GLU A 317 -27.18 17.46 11.17
N LEU A 318 -27.91 17.32 10.06
CA LEU A 318 -28.14 18.42 9.12
C LEU A 318 -29.01 19.53 9.71
N GLU A 319 -30.03 19.20 10.50
CA GLU A 319 -30.83 20.19 11.25
C GLU A 319 -29.94 21.00 12.21
N PHE A 320 -29.03 20.33 12.93
CA PHE A 320 -28.05 21.00 13.78
C PHE A 320 -27.16 21.95 12.98
N TYR A 321 -26.54 21.50 11.89
CA TYR A 321 -25.68 22.35 11.08
C TYR A 321 -26.42 23.54 10.45
N ASN A 322 -27.70 23.37 10.10
CA ASN A 322 -28.52 24.45 9.56
C ASN A 322 -28.97 25.46 10.63
N SER A 323 -28.94 25.07 11.91
CA SER A 323 -29.18 26.00 13.03
C SER A 323 -27.98 26.90 13.36
N LEU A 324 -26.80 26.61 12.83
CA LEU A 324 -25.58 27.40 13.07
C LEU A 324 -25.56 28.69 12.25
N SER A 325 -24.81 29.69 12.74
CA SER A 325 -24.55 30.91 11.98
C SER A 325 -23.78 30.63 10.69
N VAL A 326 -23.88 31.52 9.70
CA VAL A 326 -23.21 31.37 8.40
C VAL A 326 -21.70 31.23 8.58
N GLU A 327 -21.12 31.98 9.52
CA GLU A 327 -19.69 31.97 9.81
C GLU A 327 -19.24 30.61 10.34
N LEU A 328 -19.95 30.05 11.32
CA LEU A 328 -19.67 28.72 11.88
C LEU A 328 -19.86 27.61 10.84
N LYS A 329 -20.91 27.71 10.02
CA LYS A 329 -21.19 26.74 8.95
C LYS A 329 -20.10 26.74 7.89
N SER A 330 -19.56 27.91 7.52
CA SER A 330 -18.46 28.02 6.55
C SER A 330 -17.19 27.29 7.01
N GLY A 331 -16.89 27.33 8.30
CA GLY A 331 -15.76 26.61 8.91
C GLY A 331 -15.94 25.09 8.99
N LEU A 332 -17.17 24.60 8.83
CA LEU A 332 -17.56 23.19 8.94
C LEU A 332 -18.00 22.58 7.61
N THR A 333 -17.62 23.18 6.48
CA THR A 333 -18.10 22.80 5.14
C THR A 333 -17.96 21.29 4.87
N GLN A 334 -16.85 20.66 5.23
CA GLN A 334 -16.65 19.21 5.02
C GLN A 334 -17.57 18.36 5.91
N SER A 335 -17.76 18.76 7.17
CA SER A 335 -18.68 18.09 8.10
C SER A 335 -20.14 18.23 7.66
N TYR A 336 -20.49 19.25 6.89
CA TYR A 336 -21.82 19.42 6.30
C TYR A 336 -22.03 18.65 4.99
N ILE A 337 -20.98 18.41 4.20
CA ILE A 337 -21.06 17.68 2.93
C ILE A 337 -21.27 16.18 3.14
N LYS A 338 -20.55 15.59 4.09
CA LYS A 338 -20.54 14.14 4.31
C LYS A 338 -21.93 13.55 4.68
N PRO A 339 -22.75 14.17 5.54
CA PRO A 339 -24.10 13.69 5.81
C PRO A 339 -25.00 13.78 4.57
N LYS A 340 -24.88 14.82 3.74
CA LYS A 340 -25.62 14.90 2.47
C LYS A 340 -25.27 13.76 1.52
N GLN A 341 -23.98 13.52 1.31
CA GLN A 341 -23.49 12.39 0.50
C GLN A 341 -23.97 11.04 1.06
N THR A 342 -24.11 10.93 2.38
CA THR A 342 -24.66 9.73 3.03
C THR A 342 -26.11 9.49 2.60
N LEU A 343 -26.98 10.51 2.62
CA LEU A 343 -28.36 10.36 2.16
C LEU A 343 -28.45 10.06 0.65
N GLU A 344 -27.62 10.70 -0.17
CA GLU A 344 -27.55 10.43 -1.61
C GLU A 344 -27.18 8.96 -1.87
N GLU A 345 -26.17 8.43 -1.18
CA GLU A 345 -25.77 7.03 -1.30
C GLU A 345 -26.88 6.07 -0.84
N LEU A 346 -27.55 6.36 0.28
CA LEU A 346 -28.69 5.56 0.73
C LEU A 346 -29.84 5.55 -0.29
N MET A 347 -30.11 6.68 -0.95
CA MET A 347 -31.12 6.78 -2.01
C MET A 347 -30.75 5.95 -3.23
N ILE A 348 -29.47 5.98 -3.64
CA ILE A 348 -28.95 5.15 -4.73
C ILE A 348 -29.14 3.66 -4.41
N LEU A 349 -28.73 3.24 -3.20
CA LEU A 349 -28.87 1.84 -2.76
C LEU A 349 -30.33 1.40 -2.71
N ALA A 350 -31.22 2.21 -2.11
CA ALA A 350 -32.64 1.89 -2.03
C ALA A 350 -33.26 1.76 -3.44
N LYS A 351 -32.96 2.69 -4.35
CA LYS A 351 -33.44 2.63 -5.74
C LYS A 351 -32.95 1.38 -6.49
N GLN A 352 -31.68 1.01 -6.29
CA GLN A 352 -31.08 -0.15 -6.95
C GLN A 352 -31.66 -1.48 -6.44
N TYR A 353 -31.83 -1.62 -5.13
CA TYR A 353 -32.14 -2.92 -4.52
C TYR A 353 -33.63 -3.14 -4.19
N GLU A 354 -34.39 -2.09 -3.86
CA GLU A 354 -35.79 -2.24 -3.49
C GLU A 354 -36.74 -2.34 -4.72
N LYS A 355 -36.22 -2.15 -5.94
CA LYS A 355 -36.85 -2.35 -7.27
C LYS A 355 -38.15 -1.57 -7.52
N SER A 356 -38.70 -0.89 -6.52
CA SER A 356 -39.90 -0.07 -6.61
C SER A 356 -39.77 1.11 -5.65
N GLU A 357 -40.01 2.32 -6.16
CA GLU A 357 -40.08 3.54 -5.35
C GLU A 357 -41.29 3.56 -4.38
N ASN A 358 -42.12 2.50 -4.39
CA ASN A 358 -43.33 2.41 -3.58
C ASN A 358 -43.13 1.74 -2.22
N THR A 359 -41.94 1.23 -1.91
CA THR A 359 -41.64 0.70 -0.58
C THR A 359 -41.77 1.80 0.48
N GLU A 360 -42.19 1.41 1.68
CA GLU A 360 -42.31 2.35 2.80
C GLU A 360 -40.94 2.96 3.17
N THR A 361 -39.88 2.16 3.08
CA THR A 361 -38.50 2.60 3.31
C THR A 361 -38.09 3.69 2.34
N TYR A 362 -38.26 3.48 1.03
CA TYR A 362 -37.90 4.48 0.02
C TYR A 362 -38.69 5.77 0.20
N LYS A 363 -40.00 5.68 0.49
CA LYS A 363 -40.84 6.87 0.74
C LYS A 363 -40.35 7.69 1.93
N LYS A 364 -40.06 7.04 3.06
CA LYS A 364 -39.53 7.72 4.25
C LYS A 364 -38.15 8.31 4.02
N LEU A 365 -37.25 7.55 3.39
CA LEU A 365 -35.92 8.03 3.04
C LEU A 365 -35.99 9.24 2.11
N LYS A 366 -36.86 9.19 1.10
CA LYS A 366 -37.10 10.30 0.18
C LYS A 366 -37.68 11.52 0.89
N GLN A 367 -38.60 11.33 1.84
CA GLN A 367 -39.14 12.42 2.65
C GLN A 367 -38.03 13.13 3.46
N ILE A 368 -37.13 12.37 4.08
CA ILE A 368 -35.98 12.91 4.82
C ILE A 368 -35.02 13.64 3.85
N TYR A 369 -34.72 13.04 2.70
CA TYR A 369 -33.88 13.62 1.67
C TYR A 369 -34.43 14.95 1.13
N ASP A 370 -35.71 14.98 0.75
CA ASP A 370 -36.37 16.17 0.22
C ASP A 370 -36.45 17.28 1.30
N LYS A 371 -36.72 16.92 2.56
CA LYS A 371 -36.71 17.88 3.67
C LYS A 371 -35.33 18.52 3.82
N THR A 372 -34.27 17.72 3.82
CA THR A 372 -32.90 18.19 4.07
C THR A 372 -32.28 19.00 2.91
N ILE A 373 -32.66 18.73 1.66
CA ILE A 373 -32.27 19.57 0.51
C ILE A 373 -32.93 20.95 0.55
N ASN A 374 -34.16 21.02 1.06
CA ASN A 374 -34.92 22.27 1.15
C ASN A 374 -34.57 23.12 2.37
N LEU A 375 -33.71 22.64 3.28
CA LEU A 375 -33.12 23.44 4.35
C LEU A 375 -32.08 24.41 3.75
N LYS A 376 -32.54 25.61 3.37
CA LYS A 376 -31.69 26.73 2.96
C LYS A 376 -31.06 27.42 4.16
#